data_AF-A0A1E3X7H1-F1
#
_entry.id   AF-A0A1E3X7H1-F1
#
_cell.length_a   1.000
_cell.length_b   1.000
_cell.length_c   1.000
_cell.angle_alpha   90.00
_cell.angle_beta   90.00
_cell.angle_gamma   90.00
#
_symmetry.space_group_name_H-M   'P 1'
#
loop_
_entity.id
_entity.type
_entity.pdbx_description
1 polymer ?
#
loop_
_entity_poly.entity_id
_entity_poly.type
_entity_poly.pdbx_seq_one_letter_code
_entity_poly.pdbx_strand_id
1 'polypeptide(L)'
;MLMKSYVIGAICFLLVAGTFLKAIDGAEEEPFRLNDQSPLERRSWAGERLGRAGVVGQVVALIEEQKVYLATPKKTFQYYCGPCHGKSADGKGIFFTIDLTPLPRDLTDVEYMAGLTDEYLKNFITKGSAAMEKSDLCPPWGNTLDEDRIKGIIAYLRNLTISKSKKGEKPAEKKEAEAKKVAEGRKKGTPKAVIWSVLILLCSFFVFATIREWKKLNIEKTSRKK
;
A
#
# COMPACT_ATOMS: atom_id res chain seq x y z
N MET A 1 1.59 8.37 53.75
CA MET A 1 1.81 9.27 52.58
C MET A 1 2.41 8.56 51.35
N LEU A 2 2.92 7.33 51.46
CA LEU A 2 3.48 6.55 50.34
C LEU A 2 2.44 6.09 49.29
N MET A 3 1.18 5.83 49.68
CA MET A 3 0.12 5.43 48.74
C MET A 3 -0.27 6.54 47.76
N LYS A 4 -0.24 7.82 48.17
CA LYS A 4 -0.56 8.94 47.26
C LYS A 4 0.49 9.10 46.16
N SER A 5 1.77 8.87 46.47
CA SER A 5 2.86 8.99 45.50
C SER A 5 2.87 7.83 44.51
N TYR A 6 2.50 6.62 44.95
CA TYR A 6 2.37 5.45 44.08
C TYR A 6 1.18 5.58 43.13
N VAL A 7 0.05 6.13 43.61
CA VAL A 7 -1.13 6.42 42.76
C VAL A 7 -0.82 7.51 41.72
N ILE A 8 -0.11 8.58 42.10
CA ILE A 8 0.31 9.63 41.16
C ILE A 8 1.32 9.07 40.13
N GLY A 9 2.25 8.21 40.55
CA GLY A 9 3.20 7.54 39.65
C GLY A 9 2.52 6.57 38.68
N ALA A 10 1.55 5.79 39.15
CA ALA A 10 0.76 4.88 38.31
C ALA A 10 -0.13 5.63 37.31
N ILE A 11 -0.73 6.77 37.72
CA ILE A 11 -1.50 7.63 36.82
C ILE A 11 -0.59 8.26 35.76
N CYS A 12 0.59 8.77 36.13
CA CYS A 12 1.55 9.29 35.16
C CYS A 12 2.06 8.20 34.20
N PHE A 13 2.28 6.97 34.69
CA PHE A 13 2.68 5.84 33.85
C PHE A 13 1.56 5.41 32.91
N LEU A 14 0.29 5.40 33.35
CA LEU A 14 -0.87 5.13 32.50
C LEU A 14 -1.14 6.25 31.49
N LEU A 15 -0.86 7.52 31.82
CA LEU A 15 -0.94 8.62 30.87
C LEU A 15 0.15 8.53 29.79
N VAL A 16 1.39 8.21 30.19
CA VAL A 16 2.51 8.05 29.24
C VAL A 16 2.36 6.77 28.40
N ALA A 17 1.94 5.66 29.00
CA ALA A 17 1.63 4.42 28.28
C ALA A 17 0.38 4.58 27.39
N GLY A 18 -0.63 5.33 27.84
CA GLY A 18 -1.81 5.69 27.05
C GLY A 18 -1.48 6.54 25.84
N THR A 19 -0.51 7.46 25.94
CA THR A 19 0.02 8.19 24.77
C THR A 19 0.84 7.32 23.83
N PHE A 20 1.44 6.23 24.33
CA PHE A 20 2.20 5.28 23.51
C PHE A 20 1.30 4.27 22.78
N LEU A 21 0.19 3.82 23.39
CA LEU A 21 -0.83 3.04 22.68
C LEU A 21 -1.55 3.88 21.62
N LYS A 22 -1.83 5.16 21.89
CA LYS A 22 -2.42 6.08 20.91
C LYS A 22 -1.51 6.35 19.70
N ALA A 23 -0.22 5.99 19.78
CA ALA A 23 0.74 6.10 18.67
C ALA A 23 0.89 4.80 17.86
N ILE A 24 0.39 3.66 18.35
CA ILE A 24 0.50 2.35 17.68
C ILE A 24 -0.82 1.95 16.99
N ASP A 25 -1.97 2.51 17.40
CA ASP A 25 -3.27 2.30 16.72
C ASP A 25 -3.52 3.26 15.54
N GLY A 26 -2.46 3.86 14.97
CA GLY A 26 -2.55 4.71 13.77
C GLY A 26 -2.75 3.96 12.45
N ALA A 27 -3.04 2.67 12.50
CA ALA A 27 -3.29 1.83 11.34
C ALA A 27 -4.47 0.88 11.59
N GLU A 28 -5.55 1.42 12.16
CA GLU A 28 -6.86 0.85 11.87
C GLU A 28 -7.32 1.46 10.55
N GLU A 29 -7.52 0.59 9.56
CA GLU A 29 -8.28 0.91 8.36
C GLU A 29 -9.60 1.54 8.82
N GLU A 30 -9.77 2.83 8.55
CA GLU A 30 -11.11 3.41 8.49
C GLU A 30 -11.93 2.44 7.63
N PRO A 31 -13.01 1.84 8.15
CA PRO A 31 -13.97 1.23 7.25
C PRO A 31 -14.33 2.34 6.30
N PHE A 32 -14.13 2.12 4.99
CA PHE A 32 -14.43 3.08 3.94
C PHE A 32 -15.86 3.58 4.17
N ARG A 33 -15.98 4.68 4.93
CA ARG A 33 -17.17 5.50 4.95
C ARG A 33 -17.14 6.10 3.57
N LEU A 34 -18.06 5.60 2.74
CA LEU A 34 -18.61 6.39 1.66
C LEU A 34 -19.00 7.73 2.27
N ASN A 35 -18.09 8.70 2.16
CA ASN A 35 -18.43 10.10 2.31
C ASN A 35 -19.15 10.44 1.01
N ASP A 36 -20.42 10.12 0.98
CA ASP A 36 -21.40 10.41 -0.07
C ASP A 36 -21.83 11.88 -0.04
N GLN A 37 -20.99 12.81 0.41
CA GLN A 37 -21.22 14.23 0.22
C GLN A 37 -20.83 14.68 -1.20
N SER A 38 -21.37 13.97 -2.19
CA SER A 38 -21.72 14.61 -3.45
C SER A 38 -23.00 15.41 -3.19
N PRO A 39 -23.16 16.66 -3.70
CA PRO A 39 -24.38 17.45 -3.52
C PRO A 39 -25.68 16.87 -4.12
N LEU A 40 -25.71 15.58 -4.46
CA LEU A 40 -26.83 14.93 -5.14
C LEU A 40 -27.82 14.23 -4.18
N GLU A 41 -27.46 13.98 -2.91
CA GLU A 41 -28.36 13.33 -1.94
C GLU A 41 -29.16 14.31 -1.08
N ARG A 42 -29.94 15.17 -1.75
CA ARG A 42 -31.12 15.79 -1.12
C ARG A 42 -32.36 15.82 -2.00
N ARG A 43 -32.42 14.96 -3.02
CA ARG A 43 -33.67 14.71 -3.75
C ARG A 43 -34.33 13.47 -3.18
N SER A 44 -35.36 13.73 -2.39
CA SER A 44 -36.30 12.74 -1.88
C SER A 44 -36.66 11.73 -2.96
N TRP A 45 -36.74 10.46 -2.59
CA TRP A 45 -37.29 9.39 -3.43
C TRP A 45 -38.82 9.52 -3.57
N ALA A 46 -39.33 10.76 -3.55
CA ALA A 46 -40.69 11.09 -3.87
C ALA A 46 -40.83 11.05 -5.39
N GLY A 47 -41.09 9.84 -5.92
CA GLY A 47 -42.02 9.62 -7.03
C GLY A 47 -41.93 10.50 -8.29
N GLU A 48 -40.79 11.07 -8.65
CA GLU A 48 -40.66 11.82 -9.90
C GLU A 48 -40.09 10.89 -10.97
N ARG A 49 -41.01 10.34 -11.77
CA ARG A 49 -40.73 9.50 -12.92
C ARG A 49 -39.97 10.36 -13.93
N LEU A 50 -38.62 10.34 -13.91
CA LEU A 50 -37.80 11.00 -14.93
C LEU A 50 -38.35 10.59 -16.31
N GLY A 51 -38.81 11.57 -17.07
CA GLY A 51 -39.21 11.33 -18.46
C GLY A 51 -38.05 10.75 -19.25
N ARG A 52 -38.33 10.11 -20.40
CA ARG A 52 -37.31 9.50 -21.27
C ARG A 52 -36.11 10.44 -21.54
N ALA A 53 -36.35 11.75 -21.68
CA ALA A 53 -35.29 12.74 -21.86
C ALA A 53 -34.40 12.93 -20.62
N GLY A 54 -34.96 12.86 -19.40
CA GLY A 54 -34.21 12.96 -18.15
C GLY A 54 -33.33 11.73 -17.89
N VAL A 55 -33.83 10.53 -18.19
CA VAL A 55 -33.03 9.29 -18.14
C VAL A 55 -31.88 9.33 -19.15
N VAL A 56 -32.15 9.78 -20.38
CA VAL A 56 -31.10 9.92 -21.41
C VAL A 56 -30.04 10.93 -21.00
N GLY A 57 -30.42 12.09 -20.46
CA GLY A 57 -29.47 13.11 -19.99
C GLY A 57 -28.56 12.61 -18.86
N GLN A 58 -29.11 11.87 -17.90
CA GLN A 58 -28.32 11.26 -16.82
C GLN A 58 -27.37 10.17 -17.34
N VAL A 59 -27.82 9.33 -18.28
CA VAL A 59 -26.97 8.30 -18.90
C VAL A 59 -25.80 8.92 -19.66
N VAL A 60 -26.03 10.01 -20.40
CA VAL A 60 -24.96 10.71 -21.15
C VAL A 60 -23.91 11.31 -20.20
N ALA A 61 -24.33 11.93 -19.09
CA ALA A 61 -23.41 12.50 -18.12
C ALA A 61 -22.51 11.44 -17.45
N LEU A 62 -23.08 10.29 -17.08
CA LEU A 62 -22.33 9.17 -16.47
C LEU A 62 -21.32 8.56 -17.44
N ILE A 63 -21.67 8.45 -18.73
CA ILE A 63 -20.76 7.96 -19.76
C ILE A 63 -19.57 8.91 -19.94
N GLU A 64 -19.81 10.22 -19.94
CA GLU A 64 -18.75 11.22 -20.08
C GLU A 64 -17.82 11.21 -18.86
N GLU A 65 -18.36 11.13 -17.65
CA GLU A 65 -17.57 11.01 -16.43
C GLU A 65 -16.70 9.74 -16.41
N GLN A 66 -17.24 8.59 -16.82
CA GLN A 66 -16.49 7.34 -16.90
C GLN A 66 -15.39 7.39 -17.96
N LYS A 67 -15.64 8.08 -19.08
CA LYS A 67 -14.64 8.34 -20.13
C LYS A 67 -13.50 9.22 -19.61
N VAL A 68 -13.82 10.22 -18.79
CA VAL A 68 -12.84 11.07 -18.10
C VAL A 68 -12.05 10.30 -17.03
N TYR A 69 -12.71 9.46 -16.24
CA TYR A 69 -12.05 8.62 -15.22
C TYR A 69 -11.03 7.67 -15.87
N LEU A 70 -11.36 7.12 -17.04
CA LEU A 70 -10.53 6.18 -17.77
C LEU A 70 -9.74 6.85 -18.93
N ALA A 71 -9.55 8.17 -18.87
CA ALA A 71 -8.94 8.96 -19.94
C ALA A 71 -7.49 8.59 -20.30
N THR A 72 -6.80 7.82 -19.45
CA THR A 72 -5.42 7.38 -19.73
C THR A 72 -5.35 5.87 -19.94
N PRO A 73 -4.42 5.39 -20.78
CA PRO A 73 -4.16 3.97 -20.93
C PRO A 73 -3.87 3.25 -19.61
N LYS A 74 -3.08 3.87 -18.73
CA LYS A 74 -2.75 3.33 -17.42
C LYS A 74 -4.00 3.14 -16.55
N LYS A 75 -4.87 4.16 -16.47
CA LYS A 75 -6.12 4.06 -15.69
C LYS A 75 -7.07 3.02 -16.28
N THR A 76 -7.18 2.97 -17.61
CA THR A 76 -7.97 1.94 -18.30
C THR A 76 -7.45 0.53 -17.97
N PHE A 77 -6.14 0.31 -18.09
CA PHE A 77 -5.52 -0.96 -17.71
C PHE A 77 -5.78 -1.30 -16.25
N GLN A 78 -5.57 -0.36 -15.33
CA GLN A 78 -5.77 -0.60 -13.90
C GLN A 78 -7.23 -0.94 -13.54
N TYR A 79 -8.19 -0.38 -14.27
CA TYR A 79 -9.61 -0.65 -14.06
C TYR A 79 -10.03 -2.02 -14.61
N TYR A 80 -9.71 -2.33 -15.87
CA TYR A 80 -10.19 -3.56 -16.52
C TYR A 80 -9.25 -4.76 -16.32
N CYS A 81 -7.94 -4.55 -16.37
CA CYS A 81 -6.95 -5.62 -16.35
C CYS A 81 -6.29 -5.80 -14.98
N GLY A 82 -6.14 -4.69 -14.25
CA GLY A 82 -5.46 -4.62 -12.95
C GLY A 82 -6.03 -5.54 -11.85
N PRO A 83 -7.34 -5.82 -11.78
CA PRO A 83 -7.87 -6.75 -10.77
C PRO A 83 -7.26 -8.15 -10.84
N CYS A 84 -6.89 -8.63 -12.05
CA CYS A 84 -6.24 -9.92 -12.25
C CYS A 84 -4.72 -9.79 -12.45
N HIS A 85 -4.27 -8.84 -13.27
CA HIS A 85 -2.85 -8.68 -13.62
C HIS A 85 -2.05 -7.79 -12.66
N GLY A 86 -2.69 -7.19 -11.65
CA GLY A 86 -2.06 -6.27 -10.70
C GLY A 86 -1.96 -4.85 -11.22
N LYS A 87 -1.91 -3.87 -10.30
CA LYS A 87 -1.72 -2.45 -10.65
C LYS A 87 -0.38 -2.19 -11.37
N SER A 88 0.60 -3.06 -11.14
CA SER A 88 1.94 -3.05 -11.74
C SER A 88 2.06 -3.95 -12.97
N ALA A 89 0.98 -4.62 -13.38
CA ALA A 89 0.96 -5.60 -14.47
C ALA A 89 1.84 -6.85 -14.25
N ASP A 90 2.19 -7.14 -12.99
CA ASP A 90 3.11 -8.22 -12.58
C ASP A 90 2.42 -9.58 -12.36
N GLY A 91 1.16 -9.71 -12.77
CA GLY A 91 0.35 -10.91 -12.60
C GLY A 91 -0.24 -11.07 -11.20
N LYS A 92 0.02 -10.12 -10.27
CA LYS A 92 -0.38 -10.22 -8.86
C LYS A 92 -1.55 -9.29 -8.55
N GLY A 93 -2.67 -9.50 -9.24
CA GLY A 93 -3.93 -8.80 -8.98
C GLY A 93 -4.56 -9.17 -7.66
N ILE A 94 -5.59 -8.42 -7.24
CA ILE A 94 -6.40 -8.77 -6.06
C ILE A 94 -7.05 -10.15 -6.22
N PHE A 95 -7.34 -10.56 -7.46
CA PHE A 95 -7.91 -11.86 -7.78
C PHE A 95 -6.86 -12.96 -7.97
N PHE A 96 -5.57 -12.66 -7.77
CA PHE A 96 -4.47 -13.65 -7.80
C PHE A 96 -4.56 -14.65 -6.64
N THR A 97 -5.27 -14.32 -5.55
CA THR A 97 -5.46 -15.19 -4.37
C THR A 97 -6.67 -16.12 -4.49
N ILE A 98 -7.52 -15.93 -5.50
CA ILE A 98 -8.52 -16.91 -5.89
C ILE A 98 -7.73 -17.93 -6.71
N ASP A 99 -7.81 -19.23 -6.43
CA ASP A 99 -7.02 -20.30 -7.05
C ASP A 99 -7.28 -20.43 -8.58
N LEU A 100 -6.92 -19.41 -9.35
CA LEU A 100 -7.08 -19.33 -10.79
C LEU A 100 -6.08 -20.27 -11.43
N THR A 101 -6.60 -21.25 -12.16
CA THR A 101 -5.79 -22.18 -12.94
C THR A 101 -6.11 -21.99 -14.43
N PRO A 102 -5.18 -21.46 -15.25
CA PRO A 102 -3.85 -20.95 -14.91
C PRO A 102 -3.86 -19.55 -14.26
N LEU A 103 -2.79 -19.22 -13.54
CA LEU A 103 -2.61 -17.89 -12.95
C LEU A 103 -2.44 -16.80 -14.03
N PRO A 104 -2.88 -15.56 -13.76
CA PRO A 104 -2.59 -14.41 -14.63
C PRO A 104 -1.08 -14.24 -14.84
N ARG A 105 -0.67 -14.06 -16.10
CA ARG A 105 0.74 -13.88 -16.47
C ARG A 105 1.27 -12.49 -16.06
N ASP A 106 2.56 -12.44 -15.71
CA ASP A 106 3.35 -11.21 -15.60
C ASP A 106 3.50 -10.57 -16.98
N LEU A 107 2.80 -9.45 -17.21
CA LEU A 107 2.85 -8.68 -18.46
C LEU A 107 4.04 -7.71 -18.49
N THR A 108 4.90 -7.72 -17.47
CA THR A 108 6.17 -7.01 -17.44
C THR A 108 7.35 -7.92 -17.77
N ASP A 109 7.13 -9.20 -18.06
CA ASP A 109 8.15 -10.12 -18.58
C ASP A 109 8.65 -9.63 -19.95
N VAL A 110 9.91 -9.20 -20.00
CA VAL A 110 10.49 -8.55 -21.18
C VAL A 110 10.62 -9.54 -22.34
N GLU A 111 11.13 -10.75 -22.07
CA GLU A 111 11.38 -11.75 -23.12
C GLU A 111 10.06 -12.26 -23.69
N TYR A 112 9.11 -12.57 -22.81
CA TYR A 112 7.79 -13.02 -23.23
C TYR A 112 7.07 -11.95 -24.07
N MET A 113 7.02 -10.70 -23.58
CA MET A 113 6.31 -9.64 -24.27
C MET A 113 7.00 -9.24 -25.58
N ALA A 114 8.33 -9.34 -25.68
CA ALA A 114 9.06 -9.09 -26.93
C ALA A 114 8.68 -10.08 -28.04
N GLY A 115 8.34 -11.32 -27.69
CA GLY A 115 7.90 -12.34 -28.65
C GLY A 115 6.47 -12.14 -29.20
N LEU A 116 5.67 -11.26 -28.61
CA LEU A 116 4.29 -11.00 -29.04
C LEU A 116 4.23 -9.79 -29.97
N THR A 117 3.47 -9.87 -31.06
CA THR A 117 3.20 -8.72 -31.93
C THR A 117 2.09 -7.83 -31.36
N ASP A 118 2.05 -6.55 -31.77
CA ASP A 118 0.95 -5.65 -31.37
C ASP A 118 -0.40 -6.13 -31.90
N GLU A 119 -0.43 -6.74 -33.09
CA GLU A 119 -1.63 -7.36 -33.64
C GLU A 119 -2.11 -8.55 -32.80
N TYR A 120 -1.18 -9.40 -32.35
CA TYR A 120 -1.50 -10.49 -31.43
C TYR A 120 -2.12 -9.94 -30.14
N LEU A 121 -1.50 -8.93 -29.53
CA LEU A 121 -2.01 -8.31 -28.30
C LEU A 121 -3.38 -7.65 -28.52
N LYS A 122 -3.57 -6.95 -29.64
CA LYS A 122 -4.87 -6.37 -30.02
C LYS A 122 -5.93 -7.46 -30.13
N ASN A 123 -5.65 -8.55 -30.84
CA ASN A 123 -6.57 -9.66 -31.00
C ASN A 123 -6.87 -10.34 -29.65
N PHE A 124 -5.87 -10.54 -28.81
CA PHE A 124 -6.03 -11.12 -27.48
C PHE A 124 -6.95 -10.27 -26.59
N ILE A 125 -6.71 -8.96 -26.53
CA ILE A 125 -7.54 -8.05 -25.73
C ILE A 125 -8.97 -7.98 -26.30
N THR A 126 -9.11 -7.93 -27.62
CA THR A 126 -10.41 -7.80 -28.28
C THR A 126 -11.27 -9.07 -28.10
N LYS A 127 -10.67 -10.24 -28.31
CA LYS A 127 -11.38 -11.53 -28.40
C LYS A 127 -11.28 -12.39 -27.14
N GLY A 128 -10.44 -12.01 -26.17
CA GLY A 128 -10.22 -12.77 -24.95
C GLY A 128 -9.30 -13.99 -25.17
N SER A 129 -8.97 -14.67 -24.07
CA SER A 129 -8.01 -15.78 -24.09
C SER A 129 -8.57 -17.07 -24.71
N ALA A 130 -9.88 -17.30 -24.65
CA ALA A 130 -10.55 -18.46 -25.24
C ALA A 130 -10.36 -18.52 -26.76
N ALA A 131 -10.52 -17.37 -27.44
CA ALA A 131 -10.34 -17.25 -28.90
C ALA A 131 -8.88 -17.46 -29.36
N MET A 132 -7.94 -17.52 -28.42
CA MET A 132 -6.52 -17.72 -28.65
C MET A 132 -6.08 -19.13 -28.22
N GLU A 133 -7.04 -20.05 -28.06
CA GLU A 133 -6.83 -21.44 -27.62
C GLU A 133 -6.09 -21.51 -26.27
N LYS A 134 -6.41 -20.58 -25.36
CA LYS A 134 -5.91 -20.55 -23.98
C LYS A 134 -7.06 -20.79 -22.99
N SER A 135 -6.90 -20.37 -21.74
CA SER A 135 -7.95 -20.46 -20.73
C SER A 135 -9.14 -19.56 -21.04
N ASP A 136 -10.27 -19.79 -20.39
CA ASP A 136 -11.48 -18.96 -20.53
C ASP A 136 -11.54 -17.82 -19.49
N LEU A 137 -10.44 -17.56 -18.78
CA LEU A 137 -10.42 -16.65 -17.63
C LEU A 137 -10.21 -15.18 -18.01
N CYS A 138 -9.63 -14.88 -19.18
CA CYS A 138 -9.48 -13.49 -19.65
C CYS A 138 -10.60 -13.17 -20.65
N PRO A 139 -11.60 -12.35 -20.26
CA PRO A 139 -12.77 -12.10 -21.08
C PRO A 139 -12.44 -11.27 -22.34
N PRO A 140 -13.28 -11.32 -23.37
CA PRO A 140 -13.19 -10.45 -24.54
C PRO A 140 -13.55 -9.00 -24.19
N TRP A 141 -12.69 -8.04 -24.54
CA TRP A 141 -12.93 -6.62 -24.27
C TRP A 141 -13.37 -5.80 -25.49
N GLY A 142 -13.49 -6.41 -26.67
CA GLY A 142 -13.80 -5.69 -27.92
C GLY A 142 -15.15 -4.96 -27.95
N ASN A 143 -16.11 -5.38 -27.12
CA ASN A 143 -17.42 -4.71 -26.97
C ASN A 143 -17.44 -3.66 -25.87
N THR A 144 -16.37 -3.55 -25.08
CA THR A 144 -16.26 -2.64 -23.93
C THR A 144 -15.24 -1.53 -24.16
N LEU A 145 -14.17 -1.83 -24.90
CA LEU A 145 -13.09 -0.91 -25.21
C LEU A 145 -13.04 -0.66 -26.71
N ASP A 146 -13.04 0.61 -27.10
CA ASP A 146 -12.77 1.00 -28.47
C ASP A 146 -11.32 0.70 -28.87
N GLU A 147 -11.07 0.70 -30.17
CA GLU A 147 -9.76 0.34 -30.73
C GLU A 147 -8.62 1.25 -30.23
N ASP A 148 -8.88 2.55 -30.06
CA ASP A 148 -7.85 3.50 -29.62
C ASP A 148 -7.49 3.24 -28.15
N ARG A 149 -8.47 2.88 -27.34
CA ARG A 149 -8.27 2.45 -25.96
C ARG A 149 -7.42 1.19 -25.86
N ILE A 150 -7.70 0.19 -26.71
CA ILE A 150 -6.93 -1.06 -26.77
C ILE A 150 -5.49 -0.77 -27.20
N LYS A 151 -5.28 0.03 -28.25
CA LYS A 151 -3.95 0.47 -28.69
C LYS A 151 -3.20 1.21 -27.57
N GLY A 152 -3.90 2.08 -26.85
CA GLY A 152 -3.36 2.77 -25.69
C GLY A 152 -2.84 1.80 -24.63
N ILE A 153 -3.63 0.78 -24.27
CA ILE A 153 -3.22 -0.26 -23.30
C ILE A 153 -1.96 -0.97 -23.79
N ILE A 154 -1.90 -1.35 -25.07
CA ILE A 154 -0.73 -2.01 -25.65
C ILE A 154 0.51 -1.12 -25.53
N ALA A 155 0.40 0.16 -25.90
CA ALA A 155 1.50 1.12 -25.77
C ALA A 155 1.96 1.27 -24.30
N TYR A 156 1.02 1.27 -23.36
CA TYR A 156 1.34 1.26 -21.92
C TYR A 156 2.15 0.02 -21.52
N LEU A 157 1.73 -1.18 -21.94
CA LEU A 157 2.44 -2.43 -21.66
C LEU A 157 3.84 -2.45 -22.27
N ARG A 158 3.99 -1.97 -23.52
CA ARG A 158 5.31 -1.81 -24.18
C ARG A 158 6.22 -0.86 -23.39
N ASN A 159 5.68 0.24 -22.88
CA ASN A 159 6.46 1.16 -22.07
C ASN A 159 6.93 0.53 -20.73
N LEU A 160 6.11 -0.35 -20.12
CA LEU A 160 6.52 -1.10 -18.93
C LEU A 160 7.71 -2.02 -19.20
N THR A 161 7.69 -2.75 -20.32
CA THR A 161 8.78 -3.69 -20.67
C THR A 161 10.06 -2.96 -21.07
N ILE A 162 9.96 -1.83 -21.78
CA ILE A 162 11.10 -0.95 -22.08
C ILE A 162 11.70 -0.36 -20.78
N SER A 163 10.85 0.04 -19.84
CA SER A 163 11.32 0.58 -18.56
C SER A 163 12.04 -0.49 -17.72
N LYS A 164 11.56 -1.74 -17.75
CA LYS A 164 12.17 -2.87 -17.03
C LYS A 164 13.49 -3.32 -17.67
N SER A 165 13.58 -3.38 -19.00
CA SER A 165 14.84 -3.70 -19.72
C SER A 165 15.94 -2.68 -19.46
N LYS A 166 15.62 -1.37 -19.49
CA LYS A 166 16.57 -0.30 -19.10
C LYS A 166 17.03 -0.43 -17.65
N LYS A 167 16.15 -0.90 -16.76
CA LYS A 167 16.48 -1.22 -15.36
C LYS A 167 17.18 -2.57 -15.22
N GLY A 168 17.26 -3.40 -16.26
CA GLY A 168 18.08 -4.63 -16.29
C GLY A 168 19.50 -4.36 -16.78
N GLU A 169 19.68 -3.40 -17.68
CA GLU A 169 20.98 -2.99 -18.22
C GLU A 169 21.77 -2.08 -17.26
N LYS A 170 21.09 -1.21 -16.50
CA LYS A 170 21.74 -0.24 -15.60
C LYS A 170 22.14 -0.70 -14.17
N PRO A 171 21.81 -1.90 -13.64
CA PRO A 171 22.21 -2.23 -12.27
C PRO A 171 23.32 -3.26 -12.13
N ALA A 172 23.96 -3.78 -13.18
CA ALA A 172 25.11 -4.66 -12.96
C ALA A 172 26.27 -3.86 -12.32
N GLU A 173 26.51 -2.63 -12.78
CA GLU A 173 27.63 -1.83 -12.29
C GLU A 173 27.32 -0.98 -11.05
N LYS A 174 26.05 -0.53 -10.88
CA LYS A 174 25.65 0.23 -9.68
C LYS A 174 25.14 -0.62 -8.52
N LYS A 175 24.60 -1.83 -8.76
CA LYS A 175 24.28 -2.73 -7.63
C LYS A 175 25.54 -3.31 -7.02
N GLU A 176 26.66 -3.46 -7.72
CA GLU A 176 27.90 -3.88 -7.05
C GLU A 176 28.53 -2.75 -6.22
N ALA A 177 28.47 -1.50 -6.68
CA ALA A 177 28.93 -0.37 -5.88
C ALA A 177 28.01 -0.10 -4.67
N GLU A 178 26.69 -0.19 -4.83
CA GLU A 178 25.74 -0.01 -3.72
C GLU A 178 25.58 -1.26 -2.85
N ALA A 179 25.71 -2.49 -3.38
CA ALA A 179 25.76 -3.71 -2.57
C ALA A 179 27.08 -3.83 -1.82
N LYS A 180 28.21 -3.30 -2.32
CA LYS A 180 29.40 -3.11 -1.47
C LYS A 180 29.13 -2.08 -0.38
N LYS A 181 28.52 -0.93 -0.68
CA LYS A 181 28.20 0.07 0.37
C LYS A 181 27.12 -0.41 1.37
N VAL A 182 26.19 -1.26 0.96
CA VAL A 182 25.13 -1.83 1.82
C VAL A 182 25.61 -3.10 2.53
N ALA A 183 26.46 -3.94 1.95
CA ALA A 183 27.10 -5.05 2.66
C ALA A 183 28.14 -4.56 3.67
N GLU A 184 28.82 -3.45 3.38
CA GLU A 184 29.73 -2.79 4.33
C GLU A 184 28.97 -1.93 5.37
N GLY A 185 27.80 -1.37 5.01
CA GLY A 185 26.87 -0.72 5.95
C GLY A 185 26.10 -1.70 6.84
N ARG A 186 25.81 -2.93 6.37
CA ARG A 186 25.08 -3.96 7.12
C ARG A 186 25.98 -4.81 8.03
N LYS A 187 27.30 -4.72 7.90
CA LYS A 187 28.27 -5.28 8.90
C LYS A 187 28.51 -4.37 10.10
N LYS A 188 27.68 -3.36 10.35
CA LYS A 188 27.66 -2.64 11.63
C LYS A 188 26.27 -2.76 12.24
N GLY A 189 25.98 -3.94 12.79
CA GLY A 189 25.06 -4.01 13.93
C GLY A 189 25.50 -2.98 14.97
N THR A 190 24.55 -2.41 15.72
CA THR A 190 24.80 -1.35 16.71
C THR A 190 26.13 -1.62 17.42
N PRO A 191 27.10 -0.67 17.39
CA PRO A 191 28.42 -0.93 17.95
C PRO A 191 28.22 -1.44 19.36
N LYS A 192 28.87 -2.53 19.74
CA LYS A 192 28.75 -3.06 21.11
C LYS A 192 28.94 -1.91 22.12
N ALA A 193 29.86 -0.98 21.85
CA ALA A 193 30.06 0.24 22.62
C ALA A 193 28.77 1.05 22.90
N VAL A 194 27.84 1.17 21.95
CA VAL A 194 26.56 1.88 22.12
C VAL A 194 25.59 1.09 23.00
N ILE A 195 25.54 -0.24 22.84
CA ILE A 195 24.72 -1.11 23.70
C ILE A 195 25.24 -1.04 25.15
N TRP A 196 26.55 -1.15 25.34
CA TRP A 196 27.19 -1.05 26.65
C TRP A 196 27.05 0.36 27.24
N SER A 197 27.10 1.44 26.44
CA SER A 197 26.88 2.80 26.97
C SER A 197 25.45 3.03 27.45
N VAL A 198 24.45 2.49 26.74
CA VAL A 198 23.04 2.59 27.17
C VAL A 198 22.80 1.76 28.43
N LEU A 199 23.36 0.56 28.51
CA LEU A 199 23.30 -0.27 29.72
C LEU A 199 23.96 0.40 30.93
N ILE A 200 25.14 1.00 30.76
CA ILE A 200 25.84 1.73 31.82
C ILE A 200 25.01 2.92 32.29
N LEU A 201 24.45 3.70 31.36
CA LEU A 201 23.59 4.84 31.73
C LEU A 201 22.33 4.41 32.50
N LEU A 202 21.67 3.34 32.06
CA LEU A 202 20.51 2.79 32.77
C LEU A 202 20.90 2.29 34.16
N CYS A 203 21.99 1.52 34.29
CA CYS A 203 22.47 1.04 35.58
C CYS A 203 22.85 2.19 36.53
N SER A 204 23.53 3.23 36.04
CA SER A 204 23.87 4.40 36.85
C SER A 204 22.62 5.13 37.35
N PHE A 205 21.58 5.25 36.53
CA PHE A 205 20.31 5.86 36.95
C PHE A 205 19.64 5.08 38.08
N PHE A 206 19.57 3.74 37.96
CA PHE A 206 19.03 2.89 39.02
C PHE A 206 19.85 2.96 40.31
N VAL A 207 21.18 2.95 40.22
CA VAL A 207 22.06 3.10 41.40
C VAL A 207 21.88 4.47 42.06
N PHE A 208 21.71 5.54 41.30
CA PHE A 208 21.47 6.87 41.86
C PHE A 208 20.10 6.96 42.56
N ALA A 209 19.08 6.32 41.98
CA ALA A 209 17.75 6.22 42.58
C ALA A 209 17.80 5.42 43.91
N THR A 210 18.52 4.29 43.95
CA THR A 210 18.65 3.51 45.18
C THR A 210 19.43 4.25 46.26
N ILE A 211 20.52 4.93 45.92
CA ILE A 211 21.30 5.74 46.88
C ILE A 211 20.45 6.88 47.45
N ARG A 212 19.64 7.55 46.62
CA ARG A 212 18.77 8.65 47.04
C ARG A 212 17.72 8.19 48.04
N GLU A 213 17.11 7.02 47.81
CA GLU A 213 16.16 6.43 48.76
C GLU A 213 16.85 5.97 50.05
N TRP A 214 18.05 5.37 49.96
CA TRP A 214 18.82 4.97 51.14
C TRP A 214 19.19 6.15 52.04
N LYS A 215 19.54 7.30 51.43
CA LYS A 215 19.85 8.53 52.16
C LYS A 215 18.63 9.09 52.91
N LYS A 216 17.43 9.01 52.32
CA LYS A 216 16.18 9.39 53.02
C LYS A 216 15.93 8.51 54.25
N LEU A 217 16.08 7.20 54.10
CA LEU A 217 15.87 6.25 55.20
C LEU A 217 16.86 6.46 56.35
N ASN A 218 18.13 6.80 56.05
CA ASN A 218 19.11 7.12 57.09
C ASN A 218 18.79 8.41 57.85
N ILE A 219 18.33 9.46 57.15
CA ILE A 219 17.93 10.72 57.80
C ILE A 219 16.74 10.48 58.74
N GLU A 220 15.73 9.72 58.30
CA GLU A 220 14.57 9.38 59.11
C GLU A 220 14.95 8.51 60.33
N LYS A 221 15.89 7.57 60.16
CA LYS A 221 16.41 6.75 61.27
C LYS A 221 17.18 7.58 62.29
N THR A 222 17.93 8.60 61.86
CA THR A 222 18.65 9.50 62.77
C THR A 222 17.74 10.49 63.50
N SER A 223 16.65 10.96 62.87
CA SER A 223 15.68 11.85 63.53
C SER A 223 14.77 11.12 64.52
N ARG A 224 14.55 9.81 64.33
CA ARG A 224 13.76 8.97 65.25
C ARG A 224 14.55 8.50 66.48
N LYS A 225 15.87 8.75 66.50
CA LYS A 225 16.81 8.35 67.58
C LYS A 225 17.22 9.52 68.48
N LYS A 226 16.68 10.71 68.24
CA LYS A 226 16.87 11.95 69.00
C LYS A 226 15.55 12.32 69.65
#